data_AF-A0A4C2A306-F1
#
_entry.id   AF-A0A4C2A306-F1
#
_cell.length_a   1.000
_cell.length_b   1.000
_cell.length_c   1.000
_cell.angle_alpha   90.00
_cell.angle_beta   90.00
_cell.angle_gamma   90.00
#
_symmetry.space_group_name_H-M   'P 1'
#
loop_
_entity.id
_entity.type
_entity.pdbx_description
1 polymer ?
#
loop_
_entity_poly.entity_id
_entity_poly.type
_entity_poly.pdbx_seq_one_letter_code
_entity_poly.pdbx_strand_id
1 'polypeptide(L)'
;MLDEKSAKHLSTVPLSNDTVSRRIHDLASYVKQELVTRLQKTRFALQMDESTDVAGLAILLVIVRYPYESSFEEDMLMCSPLPTNTTGKKF
;
A
#
# COMPACT_ATOMS: atom_id res chain seq x y z
N MET A 1 22.73 -3.99 -31.95
CA MET A 1 22.84 -4.52 -30.58
C MET A 1 23.87 -3.68 -29.86
N LEU A 2 23.60 -3.26 -28.62
CA LEU A 2 24.58 -2.50 -27.81
C LEU A 2 25.70 -3.44 -27.34
N ASP A 3 26.93 -2.95 -27.26
CA ASP A 3 28.03 -3.70 -26.67
C ASP A 3 27.88 -3.78 -25.13
N GLU A 4 28.56 -4.75 -24.52
CA GLU A 4 28.42 -5.06 -23.10
C GLU A 4 28.82 -3.89 -22.18
N LYS A 5 29.81 -3.07 -22.61
CA LYS A 5 30.26 -1.89 -21.85
C LYS A 5 29.19 -0.81 -21.88
N SER A 6 28.59 -0.56 -23.05
CA SER A 6 27.48 0.38 -23.21
C SER A 6 26.22 -0.07 -22.46
N ALA A 7 25.90 -1.37 -22.47
CA ALA A 7 24.76 -1.92 -21.71
C ALA A 7 24.96 -1.77 -20.19
N LYS A 8 26.17 -2.03 -19.68
CA LYS A 8 26.51 -1.80 -18.27
C LYS A 8 26.40 -0.32 -17.89
N HIS A 9 26.84 0.58 -18.76
CA HIS A 9 26.68 2.02 -18.54
C HIS A 9 25.21 2.46 -18.54
N LEU A 10 24.34 1.83 -19.34
CA LEU A 10 22.92 2.14 -19.34
C LEU A 10 22.24 1.68 -18.04
N SER A 11 22.68 0.57 -17.45
CA SER A 11 22.14 0.09 -16.16
C SER A 11 22.47 0.98 -14.95
N THR A 12 23.41 1.93 -15.09
CA THR A 12 23.68 2.92 -14.04
C THR A 12 22.83 4.17 -14.17
N VAL A 13 22.08 4.33 -15.27
CA VAL A 13 21.16 5.45 -15.45
C VAL A 13 19.93 5.23 -14.54
N PRO A 14 19.66 6.14 -13.60
CA PRO A 14 18.50 6.00 -12.73
C PRO A 14 17.20 6.06 -13.53
N LEU A 15 16.20 5.31 -13.07
CA LEU A 15 14.86 5.40 -13.63
C LEU A 15 14.29 6.80 -13.39
N SER A 16 13.51 7.30 -14.35
CA SER A 16 12.77 8.54 -14.15
C SER A 16 11.78 8.40 -13.00
N ASN A 17 11.50 9.51 -12.31
CA ASN A 17 10.50 9.56 -11.24
C ASN A 17 9.15 9.00 -11.69
N ASP A 18 8.74 9.27 -12.94
CA ASP A 18 7.49 8.74 -13.51
C ASP A 18 7.50 7.21 -13.63
N THR A 19 8.64 6.63 -14.00
CA THR A 19 8.78 5.17 -14.13
C THR A 19 8.75 4.52 -12.76
N VAL A 20 9.43 5.11 -11.77
CA VAL A 20 9.40 4.63 -10.39
C VAL A 20 7.99 4.74 -9.81
N SER A 21 7.33 5.88 -9.98
CA SER A 21 5.96 6.13 -9.52
C SER A 21 4.96 5.14 -10.11
N ARG A 22 5.02 4.90 -11.44
CA ARG A 22 4.16 3.92 -12.11
C ARG A 22 4.39 2.51 -11.56
N ARG A 23 5.65 2.10 -11.40
CA ARG A 23 5.98 0.78 -10.81
C ARG A 23 5.46 0.63 -9.38
N ILE A 24 5.55 1.68 -8.57
CA ILE A 24 4.98 1.67 -7.21
C ILE A 24 3.46 1.49 -7.28
N HIS A 25 2.79 2.23 -8.16
CA HIS A 25 1.34 2.14 -8.33
C HIS A 25 0.90 0.74 -8.79
N ASP A 26 1.58 0.17 -9.79
CA ASP A 26 1.27 -1.15 -10.33
C ASP A 26 1.44 -2.25 -9.26
N LEU A 27 2.55 -2.20 -8.50
CA LEU A 27 2.80 -3.15 -7.41
C LEU A 27 1.79 -2.99 -6.27
N ALA A 28 1.47 -1.76 -5.88
CA ALA A 28 0.46 -1.50 -4.84
C ALA A 28 -0.92 -2.00 -5.27
N SER A 29 -1.30 -1.80 -6.54
CA SER A 29 -2.54 -2.29 -7.12
C SER A 29 -2.60 -3.82 -7.10
N TYR A 30 -1.52 -4.48 -7.54
CA TYR A 30 -1.42 -5.94 -7.52
C TYR A 30 -1.55 -6.52 -6.10
N VAL A 31 -0.80 -5.99 -5.14
CA VAL A 31 -0.87 -6.44 -3.73
C VAL A 31 -2.28 -6.24 -3.17
N LYS A 32 -2.92 -5.10 -3.46
CA LYS A 32 -4.29 -4.83 -3.03
C LYS A 32 -5.28 -5.81 -3.63
N GLN A 33 -5.16 -6.13 -4.92
CA GLN A 33 -6.04 -7.09 -5.60
C GLN A 33 -5.90 -8.50 -5.00
N GLU A 34 -4.67 -8.93 -4.70
CA GLU A 34 -4.39 -10.20 -4.06
C GLU A 34 -5.01 -10.27 -2.65
N LEU A 35 -4.83 -9.22 -1.84
CA LEU A 35 -5.45 -9.10 -0.52
C LEU A 35 -6.98 -9.19 -0.62
N VAL A 36 -7.60 -8.38 -1.49
CA VAL A 36 -9.06 -8.40 -1.68
C VAL A 36 -9.56 -9.78 -2.11
N THR A 37 -8.85 -10.46 -3.00
CA THR A 37 -9.19 -11.81 -3.46
C THR A 37 -9.18 -12.83 -2.31
N ARG A 38 -8.25 -12.69 -1.36
CA ARG A 38 -8.21 -13.52 -0.14
C ARG A 38 -9.36 -13.19 0.79
N LEU A 39 -9.61 -11.91 1.07
CA LEU A 39 -10.67 -11.46 1.97
C LEU A 39 -12.07 -11.84 1.48
N GLN A 40 -12.28 -11.94 0.16
CA GLN A 40 -13.55 -12.43 -0.40
C GLN A 40 -13.86 -13.89 -0.04
N LYS A 41 -12.85 -14.67 0.36
CA LYS A 41 -12.98 -16.12 0.64
C LYS A 41 -12.91 -16.44 2.13
N THR A 42 -12.65 -15.46 2.99
CA THR A 42 -12.43 -15.67 4.42
C THR A 42 -13.26 -14.70 5.26
N ARG A 43 -13.44 -15.03 6.54
CA ARG A 43 -13.95 -14.05 7.51
C ARG A 43 -12.78 -13.19 7.95
N PHE A 44 -13.02 -11.90 8.11
CA PHE A 44 -12.01 -10.96 8.55
C PHE A 44 -12.59 -9.95 9.54
N ALA A 45 -11.72 -9.31 10.30
CA ALA A 45 -12.03 -8.17 11.13
C ALA A 45 -11.39 -6.92 10.52
N LEU A 46 -12.07 -5.77 10.65
CA LEU A 46 -11.54 -4.47 10.27
C LEU A 46 -11.23 -3.68 11.53
N GLN A 47 -10.04 -3.07 11.55
CA GLN A 47 -9.66 -2.06 12.52
C GLN A 47 -9.51 -0.74 11.78
N MET A 48 -10.29 0.26 12.20
CA MET A 48 -10.21 1.63 11.70
C MET A 48 -9.54 2.48 12.75
N ASP A 49 -8.50 3.22 12.36
CA ASP A 49 -7.75 4.11 13.22
C ASP A 49 -7.61 5.50 12.57
N GLU A 50 -7.84 6.54 13.37
CA GLU A 50 -7.59 7.92 12.98
C GLU A 50 -6.20 8.33 13.48
N SER A 51 -5.24 8.42 12.58
CA SER A 51 -3.84 8.69 12.90
C SER A 51 -3.34 9.96 12.22
N THR A 52 -2.05 10.25 12.36
CA THR A 52 -1.38 11.34 11.66
C THR A 52 -0.21 10.82 10.84
N ASP A 53 -0.04 11.34 9.62
CA ASP A 53 1.14 11.04 8.83
C ASP A 53 2.40 11.74 9.38
N VAL A 54 3.54 11.55 8.70
CA VAL A 54 4.82 12.17 9.09
C VAL A 54 4.82 13.70 9.04
N ALA A 55 3.85 14.31 8.35
CA ALA A 55 3.64 15.75 8.28
C ALA A 55 2.58 16.24 9.28
N GLY A 56 2.02 15.36 10.11
CA GLY A 56 0.96 15.69 11.07
C GLY A 56 -0.43 15.82 10.45
N LEU A 57 -0.62 15.42 9.19
CA LEU A 57 -1.92 15.45 8.53
C LEU A 57 -2.75 14.25 8.97
N ALA A 58 -4.03 14.49 9.26
CA ALA A 58 -4.96 13.45 9.68
C ALA A 58 -5.14 12.41 8.55
N ILE A 59 -5.05 11.14 8.91
CA ILE A 59 -5.28 10.00 8.02
C ILE A 59 -6.24 9.01 8.67
N LEU A 60 -7.05 8.36 7.83
CA LEU A 60 -7.79 7.17 8.20
C LEU A 60 -6.99 5.96 7.73
N LEU A 61 -6.59 5.14 8.70
CA LEU A 61 -5.95 3.86 8.47
C LEU A 61 -6.98 2.75 8.65
N VAL A 62 -7.07 1.85 7.68
CA VAL A 62 -7.91 0.65 7.75
C VAL A 62 -7.00 -0.56 7.65
N ILE A 63 -6.89 -1.28 8.76
CA ILE A 63 -6.17 -2.54 8.88
C ILE A 63 -7.17 -3.69 8.84
N VAL A 64 -6.80 -4.78 8.18
CA VAL A 64 -7.61 -5.99 8.10
C VAL A 64 -6.87 -7.16 8.72
N ARG A 65 -7.57 -7.93 9.56
CA ARG A 65 -7.05 -9.17 10.15
C ARG A 65 -7.86 -10.36 9.68
N TYR A 66 -7.20 -11.36 9.12
CA TYR A 66 -7.85 -12.50 8.46
C TYR A 66 -7.07 -13.80 8.66
N PRO A 67 -7.73 -14.97 8.69
CA PRO A 67 -7.03 -16.25 8.70
C PRO A 67 -6.43 -16.50 7.32
N TYR A 68 -5.16 -16.87 7.28
CA TYR A 68 -4.45 -17.24 6.07
C TYR A 68 -3.45 -18.35 6.40
N GLU A 69 -3.49 -19.42 5.61
CA GLU A 69 -2.74 -20.65 5.89
C GLU A 69 -3.00 -21.18 7.31
N SER A 70 -2.00 -21.09 8.19
CA SER A 70 -2.04 -21.60 9.57
C SER A 70 -1.95 -20.50 10.63
N SER A 71 -2.07 -19.23 10.23
CA SER A 71 -1.97 -18.05 11.10
C SER A 71 -3.07 -17.03 10.81
N PHE A 72 -3.16 -16.02 11.68
CA PHE A 72 -3.90 -14.80 11.39
C PHE A 72 -2.91 -13.76 10.89
N GLU A 73 -3.14 -13.29 9.67
CA GLU A 73 -2.36 -12.23 9.04
C GLU A 73 -3.05 -10.89 9.22
N GLU A 74 -2.25 -9.83 9.17
CA GLU A 74 -2.70 -8.45 9.31
C GLU A 74 -2.08 -7.59 8.21
N ASP A 75 -2.91 -6.89 7.44
CA ASP A 75 -2.48 -6.07 6.31
C ASP A 75 -3.17 -4.70 6.30
N MET A 76 -2.51 -3.71 5.71
CA MET A 76 -3.11 -2.40 5.45
C MET A 76 -4.00 -2.45 4.20
N LEU A 77 -5.31 -2.28 4.40
CA LEU A 77 -6.29 -2.27 3.31
C LEU A 77 -6.41 -0.88 2.66
N MET A 78 -6.34 0.18 3.48
CA MET A 78 -6.49 1.56 3.04
C MET A 78 -5.75 2.51 3.98
N CYS A 79 -5.12 3.52 3.39
CA CYS A 79 -4.62 4.70 4.09
C CYS A 79 -5.06 5.90 3.26
N SER A 80 -5.81 6.83 3.86
CA SER A 80 -6.34 7.97 3.12
C SER A 80 -6.39 9.23 3.97
N PRO A 81 -6.11 10.39 3.38
CA PRO A 81 -6.17 11.65 4.09
C PRO A 81 -7.60 11.92 4.56
N LEU A 82 -7.72 12.43 5.77
CA LEU A 82 -8.97 12.97 6.30
C LEU A 82 -9.03 14.48 6.02
N PRO A 83 -10.18 15.01 5.57
CA PRO A 83 -10.35 16.43 5.33
C PRO A 83 -10.38 17.24 6.64
N THR A 84 -10.58 16.59 7.78
CA THR A 84 -10.69 17.19 9.12
C THR A 84 -9.72 16.53 10.10
N ASN A 85 -9.69 17.03 11.33
CA ASN A 85 -8.93 16.47 12.45
C ASN A 85 -9.34 15.02 12.82
N THR A 86 -8.46 14.33 13.54
CA THR A 86 -8.63 12.97 14.10
C THR A 86 -9.55 12.93 15.32
N THR A 87 -10.68 13.62 15.25
CA THR A 87 -11.72 13.52 16.27
C THR A 87 -12.86 12.66 15.72
N GLY A 88 -12.84 11.39 16.09
CA GLY A 88 -13.95 10.47 15.83
C GLY A 88 -15.27 11.13 16.20
N LYS A 89 -16.20 11.18 15.24
CA LYS A 89 -17.56 11.68 15.49
C LYS A 89 -18.23 10.75 16.50
N LYS A 90 -18.48 11.26 17.70
CA LYS A 90 -19.42 10.64 18.63
C LYS A 90 -20.82 10.76 18.03
N PHE A 91 -21.41 9.65 17.64
CA PHE A 91 -22.84 9.57 17.34
C PHE A 91 -23.63 9.43 18.64
#